data_AF-T1BRH7-F1
#
_entry.id   AF-T1BRH7-F1
#
_cell.length_a   1.000
_cell.length_b   1.000
_cell.length_c   1.000
_cell.angle_alpha   90.00
_cell.angle_beta   90.00
_cell.angle_gamma   90.00
#
_symmetry.space_group_name_H-M   'P 1'
#
loop_
_entity.id
_entity.type
_entity.pdbx_description
1 polymer ?
#
loop_
_entity_poly.entity_id
_entity_poly.type
_entity_poly.pdbx_seq_one_letter_code
_entity_poly.pdbx_strand_id
1 'polypeptide(L)'
;MKPPFDIPGDLDTPVSAFMKLGAFAPHFLLESVEGGERLGRYSFIGFGDALTVRLDRRGFMIGAERRPVPRSAAELLDGLRTALARTPAPEPDIPGVPLAGGLVGYAAYDMVRFFEKLPAAAGKAPDVPALHYVAPR
;
A
#
# COMPACT_ATOMS: atom_id res chain seq x y z
N MET A 1 -3.07 1.90 -27.73
CA MET A 1 -3.37 1.53 -26.33
C MET A 1 -3.33 0.01 -26.26
N LYS A 2 -2.59 -0.59 -25.33
CA LYS A 2 -2.58 -2.06 -25.19
C LYS A 2 -3.97 -2.50 -24.71
N PRO A 3 -4.55 -3.59 -25.24
CA PRO A 3 -5.82 -4.10 -24.74
C PRO A 3 -5.66 -4.59 -23.29
N PRO A 4 -6.71 -4.49 -22.45
CA PRO A 4 -6.69 -5.10 -21.12
C PRO A 4 -6.52 -6.62 -21.26
N PHE A 5 -5.84 -7.21 -20.28
CA PHE A 5 -5.74 -8.66 -20.15
C PHE A 5 -6.81 -9.13 -19.17
N ASP A 6 -7.74 -9.94 -19.67
CA ASP A 6 -8.83 -10.50 -18.88
C ASP A 6 -8.75 -12.04 -18.89
N ILE A 7 -9.06 -12.65 -17.75
CA ILE A 7 -9.15 -14.10 -17.57
C ILE A 7 -10.49 -14.47 -16.92
N PRO A 8 -11.12 -15.60 -17.32
CA PRO A 8 -12.27 -16.13 -16.61
C PRO A 8 -11.93 -16.44 -15.15
N GLY A 9 -12.78 -15.98 -14.23
CA GLY A 9 -12.66 -16.21 -12.79
C GLY A 9 -14.01 -16.50 -12.13
N ASP A 10 -14.96 -17.03 -12.90
CA ASP A 10 -16.32 -17.34 -12.47
C ASP A 10 -16.40 -18.40 -11.35
N LEU A 11 -15.37 -19.24 -11.23
CA LEU A 11 -15.23 -20.23 -10.16
C LEU A 11 -14.40 -19.74 -8.97
N ASP A 12 -13.87 -18.53 -9.03
CA ASP A 12 -12.99 -17.98 -8.01
C ASP A 12 -13.66 -16.85 -7.23
N THR A 13 -13.64 -16.96 -5.90
CA THR A 13 -13.79 -15.80 -5.02
C THR A 13 -12.46 -15.03 -4.96
N PRO A 14 -12.47 -13.73 -4.59
CA PRO A 14 -11.25 -12.96 -4.41
C PRO A 14 -10.25 -13.64 -3.45
N VAL A 15 -10.74 -14.24 -2.37
CA VAL A 15 -9.93 -15.01 -1.43
C VAL A 15 -9.28 -16.23 -2.10
N SER A 16 -10.05 -17.03 -2.86
CA SER A 16 -9.48 -18.19 -3.57
C SER A 16 -8.47 -17.79 -4.64
N ALA A 17 -8.70 -16.69 -5.35
CA ALA A 17 -7.76 -16.13 -6.32
C ALA A 17 -6.46 -15.68 -5.62
N PHE A 18 -6.56 -14.96 -4.50
CA PHE A 18 -5.41 -14.55 -3.70
C PHE A 18 -4.56 -15.74 -3.24
N MET A 19 -5.20 -16.81 -2.76
CA MET A 19 -4.52 -18.03 -2.32
C MET A 19 -3.80 -18.74 -3.49
N LYS A 20 -4.42 -18.81 -4.67
CA LYS A 20 -3.81 -19.40 -5.88
C LYS A 20 -2.57 -18.63 -6.36
N LEU A 21 -2.49 -17.34 -6.05
CA LEU A 21 -1.33 -16.49 -6.37
C LEU A 21 -0.15 -16.66 -5.39
N GLY A 22 -0.20 -17.61 -4.45
CA GLY A 22 0.85 -17.79 -3.44
C GLY A 22 2.29 -17.92 -3.99
N ALA A 23 2.47 -18.55 -5.15
CA ALA A 23 3.77 -18.66 -5.82
C ALA A 23 4.32 -17.32 -6.35
N PHE A 24 3.46 -16.31 -6.47
CA PHE A 24 3.77 -14.98 -6.99
C PHE A 24 3.91 -13.92 -5.89
N ALA A 25 4.18 -14.32 -4.65
CA ALA A 25 4.40 -13.41 -3.52
C ALA A 25 3.29 -12.34 -3.38
N PRO A 26 2.06 -12.75 -3.04
CA PRO A 26 0.96 -11.81 -2.88
C PRO A 26 1.18 -10.92 -1.66
N HIS A 27 0.90 -9.62 -1.80
CA HIS A 27 1.13 -8.59 -0.77
C HIS A 27 -0.16 -8.17 -0.06
N PHE A 28 -1.26 -8.01 -0.80
CA PHE A 28 -2.53 -7.57 -0.22
C PHE A 28 -3.73 -8.09 -1.01
N LEU A 29 -4.84 -8.22 -0.30
CA LEU A 29 -6.20 -8.37 -0.82
C LEU A 29 -7.04 -7.24 -0.21
N LEU A 30 -7.65 -6.41 -1.05
CA LEU A 30 -8.61 -5.39 -0.62
C LEU A 30 -10.00 -5.76 -1.13
N GLU A 31 -10.92 -5.98 -0.19
CA GLU A 31 -12.34 -6.18 -0.46
C GLU A 31 -13.12 -5.04 0.20
N SER A 32 -14.15 -4.55 -0.48
CA SER A 32 -15.09 -3.58 0.09
C SER A 32 -16.37 -4.30 0.47
N VAL A 33 -16.88 -4.05 1.67
CA VAL A 33 -18.19 -4.55 2.11
C VAL A 33 -19.03 -3.36 2.56
N GLU A 34 -20.10 -3.08 1.82
CA GLU A 34 -21.08 -2.06 2.18
C GLU A 34 -22.14 -2.65 3.11
N GLY A 35 -22.36 -2.01 4.26
CA GLY A 35 -23.42 -2.38 5.21
C GLY A 35 -23.29 -3.78 5.82
N GLY A 36 -22.12 -4.42 5.71
CA GLY A 36 -21.87 -5.76 6.25
C GLY A 36 -22.39 -6.92 5.39
N GLU A 37 -23.14 -6.65 4.31
CA GLU A 37 -23.83 -7.69 3.53
C GLU A 37 -23.55 -7.60 2.02
N ARG A 38 -23.24 -6.41 1.47
CA ARG A 38 -23.03 -6.23 0.03
C ARG A 38 -21.54 -6.09 -0.26
N LEU A 39 -20.96 -7.13 -0.86
CA LEU A 39 -19.63 -7.04 -1.45
C LEU A 39 -19.64 -5.98 -2.56
N GLY A 40 -18.62 -5.12 -2.52
CA GLY A 40 -18.36 -4.13 -3.55
C GLY A 40 -18.07 -4.80 -4.89
N ARG A 41 -18.27 -4.07 -5.98
CA ARG A 41 -18.11 -4.59 -7.34
C ARG A 41 -16.69 -5.08 -7.65
N TYR A 42 -15.68 -4.54 -6.96
CA TYR A 42 -14.27 -4.83 -7.22
C TYR A 42 -13.56 -5.34 -5.97
N SER A 43 -12.63 -6.26 -6.18
CA SER A 43 -11.58 -6.64 -5.23
C SER A 43 -10.23 -6.42 -5.88
N PHE A 44 -9.22 -6.04 -5.09
CA PHE A 44 -7.88 -5.74 -5.60
C PHE A 44 -6.85 -6.66 -4.96
N ILE A 45 -6.04 -7.30 -5.79
CA ILE A 45 -4.93 -8.15 -5.35
C ILE A 45 -3.63 -7.56 -5.88
N GLY A 46 -2.72 -7.25 -4.97
CA GLY A 46 -1.35 -6.85 -5.31
C GLY A 46 -0.40 -8.02 -5.07
N PHE A 47 0.46 -8.34 -6.03
CA PHE A 47 1.40 -9.46 -5.95
C PHE A 47 2.65 -9.21 -6.80
N GLY A 48 3.69 -10.01 -6.62
CA GLY A 48 4.90 -9.98 -7.45
C GLY A 48 5.98 -9.01 -6.94
N ASP A 49 6.81 -8.51 -7.86
CA ASP A 49 7.80 -7.48 -7.53
C ASP A 49 7.10 -6.17 -7.15
N ALA A 50 7.59 -5.50 -6.11
CA ALA A 50 6.94 -4.31 -5.58
C ALA A 50 7.96 -3.29 -5.07
N LEU A 51 7.68 -2.01 -5.29
CA LEU A 51 8.35 -0.94 -4.55
C LEU A 51 7.87 -0.95 -3.10
N THR A 52 8.77 -1.23 -2.15
CA THR A 52 8.47 -1.11 -0.72
C THR A 52 8.83 0.28 -0.17
N VAL A 53 7.94 0.86 0.63
CA VAL A 53 8.12 2.16 1.28
C VAL A 53 7.88 1.98 2.77
N ARG A 54 8.88 2.24 3.62
CA ARG A 54 8.80 1.91 5.05
C ARG A 54 9.47 2.98 5.90
N LEU A 55 8.81 3.43 6.96
CA LEU A 55 9.42 4.30 7.98
C LEU A 55 9.52 3.55 9.30
N ASP A 56 10.73 3.46 9.84
CA ASP A 56 10.99 2.93 11.17
C ASP A 56 12.07 3.76 11.88
N ARG A 57 12.44 3.40 13.11
CA ARG A 57 13.44 4.14 13.91
C ARG A 57 14.82 4.23 13.26
N ARG A 58 15.14 3.35 12.30
CA ARG A 58 16.40 3.30 11.54
C ARG A 58 16.36 4.17 10.29
N GLY A 59 15.22 4.76 9.92
CA GLY A 59 15.12 5.65 8.75
C GLY A 59 13.91 5.40 7.86
N PHE A 60 13.83 6.21 6.80
CA PHE A 60 12.80 6.14 5.77
C PHE A 60 13.34 5.41 4.54
N MET A 61 12.84 4.20 4.30
CA MET A 61 13.16 3.37 3.14
C MET A 61 12.22 3.66 1.98
N ILE A 62 12.78 3.85 0.78
CA ILE A 62 12.06 3.91 -0.50
C ILE A 62 12.76 2.98 -1.50
N GLY A 63 12.27 1.74 -1.63
CA GLY A 63 12.98 0.64 -2.29
C GLY A 63 14.28 0.31 -1.54
N ALA A 64 15.39 0.24 -2.26
CA ALA A 64 16.71 0.00 -1.67
C ALA A 64 17.34 1.25 -1.01
N GLU A 65 16.77 2.44 -1.22
CA GLU A 65 17.32 3.70 -0.70
C GLU A 65 16.91 3.91 0.76
N ARG A 66 17.87 4.14 1.65
CA ARG A 66 17.64 4.52 3.05
C ARG A 66 17.92 6.00 3.27
N ARG A 67 16.90 6.75 3.68
CA ARG A 67 16.98 8.15 4.09
C ARG A 67 16.92 8.29 5.61
N PRO A 68 17.39 9.42 6.17
CA PRO A 68 17.17 9.74 7.58
C PRO A 68 15.68 9.72 7.96
N VAL A 69 15.39 9.53 9.25
CA VAL A 69 14.03 9.71 9.78
C VAL A 69 13.63 11.18 9.57
N PRO A 70 12.45 11.47 8.99
CA PRO A 70 11.98 12.84 8.85
C PRO A 70 11.92 13.55 10.21
N ARG A 71 12.17 14.85 10.22
CA ARG A 71 12.11 15.68 11.44
C ARG A 71 10.90 16.60 11.46
N SER A 72 10.13 16.62 10.38
CA SER A 72 8.93 17.45 10.23
C SER A 72 7.92 16.79 9.30
N ALA A 73 6.68 17.26 9.34
CA ALA A 73 5.65 16.93 8.36
C ALA A 73 6.11 17.20 6.91
N ALA A 74 6.85 18.28 6.67
CA ALA A 74 7.31 18.63 5.33
C ALA A 74 8.29 17.59 4.77
N GLU A 75 9.28 17.18 5.55
CA GLU A 75 10.25 16.14 5.16
C GLU A 75 9.56 14.78 4.93
N LEU A 76 8.55 14.44 5.76
CA LEU A 76 7.77 13.22 5.60
C LEU A 76 6.96 13.23 4.30
N LEU A 77 6.21 14.30 4.04
CA LEU A 77 5.36 14.43 2.86
C LEU A 77 6.19 14.48 1.58
N ASP A 78 7.38 15.10 1.60
CA ASP A 78 8.32 15.08 0.48
C ASP A 78 8.80 13.65 0.15
N GLY A 79 9.16 12.86 1.17
CA GLY A 79 9.52 11.46 0.97
C GLY A 79 8.37 10.62 0.43
N LEU A 80 7.13 10.83 0.91
CA LEU A 80 5.94 10.15 0.38
C LEU A 80 5.64 10.53 -1.07
N ARG A 81 5.79 11.81 -1.46
CA ARG A 81 5.64 12.26 -2.85
C ARG A 81 6.72 11.66 -3.74
N THR A 82 7.96 11.60 -3.26
CA THR A 82 9.06 10.94 -3.99
C THR A 82 8.77 9.46 -4.21
N ALA A 83 8.23 8.78 -3.19
CA ALA A 83 7.83 7.38 -3.29
C ALA A 83 6.68 7.19 -4.29
N LEU A 84 5.65 8.04 -4.25
CA LEU A 84 4.51 8.00 -5.17
C LEU A 84 4.96 8.25 -6.62
N ALA A 85 5.88 9.17 -6.87
CA ALA A 85 6.42 9.41 -8.21
C ALA A 85 7.20 8.20 -8.78
N ARG A 86 7.61 7.26 -7.93
CA ARG A 86 8.30 6.02 -8.31
C ARG A 86 7.36 4.83 -8.45
N THR A 87 6.08 4.98 -8.14
CA THR A 87 5.13 3.87 -8.32
C THR A 87 4.88 3.64 -9.81
N PRO A 88 4.72 2.37 -10.21
CA PRO A 88 4.29 2.03 -11.55
C PRO A 88 2.89 2.61 -11.81
N ALA A 89 2.65 3.01 -13.05
CA ALA A 89 1.33 3.38 -13.56
C ALA A 89 0.85 2.23 -14.47
N PRO A 90 -0.05 1.35 -13.99
CA PRO A 90 -0.50 0.22 -14.78
C PRO A 90 -1.24 0.67 -16.05
N GLU A 91 -0.99 -0.03 -17.15
CA GLU A 91 -1.63 0.21 -18.44
C GLU A 91 -2.36 -1.06 -18.93
N PRO A 92 -3.47 -0.91 -19.68
CA PRO A 92 -4.15 0.35 -20.01
C PRO A 92 -4.92 0.93 -18.82
N ASP A 93 -5.28 2.21 -18.92
CA ASP A 93 -6.30 2.78 -18.04
C ASP A 93 -7.64 2.10 -18.31
N ILE A 94 -8.31 1.62 -17.26
CA ILE A 94 -9.60 0.91 -17.35
C ILE A 94 -10.67 1.81 -16.74
N PRO A 95 -11.55 2.42 -17.56
CA PRO A 95 -12.58 3.33 -17.08
C PRO A 95 -13.45 2.71 -15.99
N GLY A 96 -13.57 3.40 -14.86
CA GLY A 96 -14.44 2.98 -13.75
C GLY A 96 -13.83 1.95 -12.79
N VAL A 97 -12.54 1.60 -12.93
CA VAL A 97 -11.80 0.84 -11.93
C VAL A 97 -11.22 1.82 -10.88
N PRO A 98 -11.58 1.69 -9.59
CA PRO A 98 -11.24 2.70 -8.58
C PRO A 98 -9.80 2.63 -8.06
N LEU A 99 -9.09 1.52 -8.29
CA LEU A 99 -7.68 1.36 -7.94
C LEU A 99 -6.96 0.66 -9.10
N ALA A 100 -6.26 1.44 -9.92
CA ALA A 100 -5.42 0.91 -11.00
C ALA A 100 -4.02 0.55 -10.51
N GLY A 101 -3.50 1.25 -9.48
CA GLY A 101 -2.17 1.04 -8.91
C GLY A 101 -1.85 2.13 -7.87
N GLY A 102 -0.67 2.04 -7.25
CA GLY A 102 -0.19 3.02 -6.26
C GLY A 102 0.33 2.39 -4.99
N LEU A 103 0.52 3.21 -3.95
CA LEU A 103 0.98 2.78 -2.63
C LEU A 103 -0.19 2.23 -1.80
N VAL A 104 -0.13 0.93 -1.50
CA VAL A 104 -1.12 0.23 -0.65
C VAL A 104 -0.43 -0.29 0.60
N GLY A 105 -1.05 -0.09 1.76
CA GLY A 105 -0.46 -0.44 3.04
C GLY A 105 -1.04 0.40 4.18
N TYR A 106 -0.22 0.73 5.17
CA TYR A 106 -0.68 1.42 6.37
C TYR A 106 0.25 2.55 6.83
N ALA A 107 -0.36 3.49 7.54
CA ALA A 107 0.30 4.46 8.43
C ALA A 107 -0.22 4.22 9.85
N ALA A 108 0.68 4.08 10.80
CA ALA A 108 0.35 3.91 12.20
C ALA A 108 -0.20 5.22 12.79
N TYR A 109 -1.00 5.11 13.84
CA TYR A 109 -1.59 6.27 14.53
C TYR A 109 -0.56 7.33 14.92
N ASP A 110 0.60 6.92 15.44
CA ASP A 110 1.67 7.83 15.88
C ASP A 110 2.30 8.66 14.76
N MET A 111 1.98 8.39 13.48
CA MET A 111 2.34 9.27 12.37
C MET A 111 1.79 10.70 12.54
N VAL A 112 0.70 10.87 13.30
CA VAL A 112 0.15 12.19 13.64
C VAL A 112 1.19 13.08 14.36
N ARG A 113 2.17 12.50 15.05
CA ARG A 113 3.20 13.23 15.80
C ARG A 113 4.19 14.01 14.91
N PHE A 114 4.20 13.74 13.60
CA PHE A 114 4.91 14.60 12.63
C PHE A 114 4.18 15.91 12.35
N PHE A 115 2.88 15.96 12.62
CA PHE A 115 1.98 17.09 12.34
C PHE A 115 1.60 17.84 13.61
N GLU A 116 1.44 17.12 14.73
CA GLU A 116 0.93 17.66 15.99
C GLU A 116 1.85 17.37 17.18
N LYS A 117 1.94 18.34 18.09
CA LYS A 117 2.68 18.16 19.35
C LYS A 117 1.80 17.45 20.37
N LEU A 118 1.97 16.15 20.48
CA LEU A 118 1.26 15.33 21.48
C LEU A 118 2.11 15.09 22.73
N PRO A 119 1.48 14.88 23.91
CA PRO A 119 2.17 14.40 25.10
C PRO A 119 2.97 13.12 24.82
N ALA A 120 3.99 12.86 25.64
CA ALA A 120 4.75 11.61 25.56
C ALA A 120 3.78 10.42 25.72
N ALA A 121 3.91 9.42 24.85
CA ALA A 121 3.10 8.20 24.95
C ALA A 121 3.42 7.48 26.27
N ALA A 122 2.39 7.00 26.97
CA ALA A 122 2.58 6.11 28.11
C ALA A 122 2.93 4.71 27.58
N GLY A 123 4.13 4.21 27.95
CA GLY A 123 4.57 2.86 27.62
C GLY A 123 5.52 2.75 26.43
N LYS A 124 5.94 1.51 26.15
CA LYS A 124 6.89 1.19 25.08
C LYS A 124 6.14 1.22 23.74
N ALA A 125 6.60 2.06 22.81
CA ALA A 125 6.09 2.05 21.45
C ALA A 125 6.29 0.66 20.80
N PRO A 126 5.28 0.13 20.09
CA PRO A 126 5.36 -1.18 19.44
C PRO A 126 6.57 -1.25 18.48
N ASP A 127 7.14 -2.44 18.32
CA ASP A 127 8.25 -2.66 17.38
C ASP A 127 7.72 -2.90 15.96
N VAL A 128 6.94 -1.95 15.46
CA VAL A 128 6.37 -1.96 14.11
C VAL A 128 6.76 -0.67 13.39
N PRO A 129 6.88 -0.70 12.05
CA PRO A 129 7.07 0.51 11.27
C PRO A 129 5.96 1.53 11.52
N ALA A 130 6.33 2.81 11.53
CA ALA A 130 5.39 3.92 11.57
C ALA A 130 4.55 4.01 10.30
N LEU A 131 5.10 3.56 9.16
CA LEU A 131 4.35 3.26 7.94
C LEU A 131 5.01 2.12 7.17
N HIS A 132 4.20 1.39 6.41
CA HIS A 132 4.66 0.39 5.46
C HIS A 132 3.68 0.31 4.29
N TYR A 133 4.14 0.64 3.10
CA TYR A 133 3.41 0.54 1.85
C TYR A 133 4.17 -0.30 0.83
N VAL A 134 3.43 -0.89 -0.09
CA VAL A 134 3.95 -1.57 -1.28
C VAL A 134 3.25 -1.00 -2.52
N ALA A 135 3.97 -0.94 -3.63
CA ALA A 135 3.40 -0.71 -4.95
C ALA A 135 3.86 -1.82 -5.90
N PRO A 136 3.02 -2.86 -6.11
CA PRO A 136 3.25 -3.91 -7.10
C PRO A 136 3.50 -3.34 -8.49
N ARG A 137 4.38 -3.98 -9.26
CA ARG A 137 4.82 -3.57 -10.60
C ARG A 137 4.13 -4.28 -11.75
#